data_AF-A0A9W5L1I9-F1
#
_entry.id   AF-A0A9W5L1I9-F1
#
_cell.length_a   1.000
_cell.length_b   1.000
_cell.length_c   1.000
_cell.angle_alpha   90.00
_cell.angle_beta   90.00
_cell.angle_gamma   90.00
#
_symmetry.space_group_name_H-M   'P 1'
#
loop_
_entity.id
_entity.type
_entity.pdbx_description
1 polymer ?
#
loop_
_entity_poly.entity_id
_entity_poly.type
_entity_poly.pdbx_seq_one_letter_code
_entity_poly.pdbx_strand_id
1 'polypeptide(L)'
;MAMRFLNIGYGNTVSAHRIIAIVSPESAPIKRTVQEAREHNALLDATYGRKTRAVIVMDDGHVVLSPIQPETIAHRLNNKEDLSEEG
;
A
#
# COMPACT_ATOMS: atom_id res chain seq x y z
N MET A 1 7.30 -19.33 3.97
CA MET A 1 6.51 -18.45 4.87
C MET A 1 5.07 -18.43 4.39
N ALA A 2 4.09 -18.42 5.31
CA ALA A 2 2.68 -18.26 4.95
C ALA A 2 2.43 -16.87 4.36
N MET A 3 1.53 -16.76 3.38
CA MET A 3 1.20 -15.49 2.73
C MET A 3 0.48 -14.57 3.73
N ARG A 4 1.13 -13.47 4.12
CA ARG A 4 0.55 -12.44 5.02
C ARG A 4 -0.10 -11.33 4.19
N PHE A 5 -1.34 -10.99 4.56
CA PHE A 5 -2.10 -9.90 3.96
C PHE A 5 -2.27 -8.71 4.92
N LEU A 6 -2.10 -7.51 4.39
CA LEU A 6 -2.27 -6.24 5.08
C LEU A 6 -3.55 -5.55 4.62
N ASN A 7 -4.41 -5.15 5.56
CA ASN A 7 -5.62 -4.39 5.24
C ASN A 7 -5.27 -2.92 4.95
N ILE A 8 -5.70 -2.45 3.78
CA ILE A 8 -5.44 -1.09 3.27
C ILE A 8 -6.73 -0.26 3.11
N GLY A 9 -7.81 -0.68 3.78
CA GLY A 9 -9.10 0.01 3.80
C GLY A 9 -10.19 -0.66 2.97
N TYR A 10 -11.46 -0.49 3.38
CA TYR A 10 -12.66 -0.94 2.65
C TYR A 10 -12.65 -2.42 2.21
N GLY A 11 -12.09 -3.30 3.04
CA GLY A 11 -11.97 -4.72 2.72
C GLY A 11 -10.84 -5.07 1.74
N ASN A 12 -10.12 -4.07 1.21
CA ASN A 12 -8.97 -4.30 0.36
C ASN A 12 -7.76 -4.76 1.19
N THR A 13 -7.05 -5.74 0.64
CA THR A 13 -5.81 -6.26 1.23
C THR A 13 -4.71 -6.37 0.18
N VAL A 14 -3.47 -6.26 0.62
CA VAL A 14 -2.27 -6.42 -0.22
C VAL A 14 -1.31 -7.39 0.44
N SER A 15 -0.47 -8.06 -0.36
CA SER A 15 0.58 -8.94 0.18
C SER A 15 1.62 -8.10 0.93
N ALA A 16 1.73 -8.30 2.25
CA ALA A 16 2.58 -7.49 3.12
C ALA A 16 4.07 -7.58 2.72
N HIS A 17 4.54 -8.79 2.38
CA HIS A 17 5.94 -9.02 2.02
C HIS A 17 6.38 -8.43 0.68
N ARG A 18 5.41 -7.99 -0.15
CA ARG A 18 5.69 -7.42 -1.47
C ARG A 18 5.67 -5.89 -1.45
N ILE A 19 5.38 -5.28 -0.29
CA ILE A 19 5.40 -3.83 -0.13
C ILE A 19 6.86 -3.38 -0.03
N ILE A 20 7.29 -2.52 -0.93
CA ILE A 20 8.60 -1.86 -0.87
C ILE A 20 8.50 -0.54 -0.10
N ALA A 21 7.42 0.21 -0.29
CA ALA A 21 7.24 1.50 0.36
C ALA A 21 5.77 1.86 0.58
N ILE A 22 5.51 2.64 1.63
CA ILE A 22 4.22 3.28 1.91
C ILE A 22 4.51 4.78 2.06
N VAL A 23 3.98 5.60 1.15
CA VAL A 23 4.30 7.03 1.06
C VAL A 23 3.06 7.89 0.92
N SER A 24 3.19 9.17 1.25
CA SER A 24 2.13 10.16 1.08
C SER A 24 2.05 10.66 -0.38
N PRO A 25 0.85 10.88 -0.96
CA PRO A 25 0.66 11.30 -2.36
C PRO A 25 0.98 12.79 -2.62
N GLU A 26 1.47 13.54 -1.63
CA GLU A 26 1.53 15.01 -1.70
C GLU A 26 2.65 15.54 -2.61
N SER A 27 3.76 14.80 -2.76
CA SER A 27 4.93 15.26 -3.52
C SER A 27 4.81 15.04 -5.03
N ALA A 28 5.41 15.95 -5.82
CA ALA A 28 5.39 15.86 -7.28
C ALA A 28 6.01 14.56 -7.84
N PRO A 29 7.12 14.02 -7.30
CA PRO A 29 7.66 12.72 -7.73
C PRO A 29 6.67 11.57 -7.53
N ILE A 30 5.97 11.51 -6.39
CA ILE A 30 5.00 10.44 -6.12
C ILE A 30 3.80 10.53 -7.06
N LYS A 31 3.33 11.74 -7.34
CA LYS A 31 2.26 11.94 -8.34
C LYS A 31 2.67 11.44 -9.73
N ARG A 32 3.94 11.63 -10.13
CA ARG A 32 4.49 11.07 -11.38
C ARG A 32 4.50 9.54 -11.35
N THR A 33 4.97 8.92 -10.28
CA THR A 33 4.94 7.45 -10.13
C THR A 33 3.53 6.87 -10.26
N VAL A 34 2.53 7.55 -9.66
CA VAL A 34 1.12 7.14 -9.79
C VAL A 34 0.62 7.27 -11.25
N GLN A 35 1.06 8.29 -11.98
CA GLN A 35 0.75 8.49 -13.39
C GLN A 35 1.39 7.41 -14.27
N GLU A 36 2.68 7.13 -14.07
CA GLU A 36 3.41 6.09 -14.79
C GLU A 36 2.76 4.71 -14.59
N ALA A 37 2.40 4.37 -13.34
CA ALA A 37 1.68 3.13 -13.05
C ALA A 37 0.31 3.07 -13.75
N ARG A 38 -0.40 4.21 -13.87
CA ARG A 38 -1.67 4.26 -14.61
C ARG A 38 -1.48 4.00 -16.10
N GLU A 39 -0.46 4.62 -16.70
CA GLU A 39 -0.13 4.47 -18.12
C GLU A 39 0.31 3.04 -18.47
N HIS A 40 0.90 2.33 -17.51
CA HIS A 40 1.36 0.95 -17.67
C HIS A 40 0.37 -0.12 -17.18
N ASN A 41 -0.89 0.24 -16.89
CA ASN A 41 -1.90 -0.67 -16.32
C ASN A 41 -1.46 -1.37 -15.01
N ALA A 42 -0.55 -0.74 -14.25
CA ALA A 42 -0.01 -1.22 -12.98
C ALA A 42 -0.59 -0.47 -11.76
N LEU A 43 -1.53 0.45 -11.98
CA LEU A 43 -2.20 1.18 -10.91
C LEU A 43 -3.45 0.45 -10.42
N LEU A 44 -3.50 0.14 -9.13
CA LEU A 44 -4.67 -0.39 -8.43
C LEU A 44 -5.28 0.71 -7.55
N ASP A 45 -6.48 1.16 -7.90
CA ASP A 45 -7.20 2.17 -7.11
C ASP A 45 -8.10 1.52 -6.06
N ALA A 46 -7.63 1.49 -4.81
CA ALA A 46 -8.35 0.96 -3.65
C ALA A 46 -9.04 2.07 -2.81
N THR A 47 -9.19 3.27 -3.36
CA THR A 47 -9.75 4.43 -2.63
C THR A 47 -11.28 4.43 -2.54
N TYR A 48 -11.96 3.72 -3.45
CA TYR A 48 -13.42 3.77 -3.61
C TYR A 48 -13.95 5.21 -3.76
N GLY A 49 -13.28 6.04 -4.57
CA GLY A 49 -13.67 7.43 -4.85
C GLY A 49 -13.39 8.41 -3.70
N ARG A 50 -12.72 7.98 -2.64
CA ARG A 50 -12.30 8.85 -1.55
C ARG A 50 -10.94 9.48 -1.83
N LYS A 51 -10.58 10.48 -1.02
CA LYS A 51 -9.24 11.09 -1.09
C LYS A 51 -8.16 10.02 -0.91
N THR A 52 -7.23 9.92 -1.87
CA THR A 52 -5.99 9.16 -1.72
C THR A 52 -5.20 9.75 -0.55
N ARG A 53 -4.90 8.93 0.44
CA ARG A 53 -4.09 9.31 1.60
C ARG A 53 -2.73 8.62 1.61
N ALA A 54 -2.61 7.45 0.99
CA ALA A 54 -1.36 6.74 0.85
C ALA A 54 -1.20 6.16 -0.55
N VAL A 55 0.06 6.01 -0.94
CA VAL A 55 0.52 5.30 -2.13
C VAL A 55 1.40 4.17 -1.65
N ILE A 56 1.05 2.94 -2.01
CA ILE A 56 1.78 1.73 -1.66
C ILE A 56 2.51 1.27 -2.92
N VAL A 57 3.82 1.12 -2.82
CA VAL A 57 4.67 0.65 -3.93
C VAL A 57 4.98 -0.82 -3.71
N MET A 58 4.68 -1.64 -4.72
CA MET A 58 4.94 -3.07 -4.72
C MET A 58 6.23 -3.42 -5.48
N ASP A 59 6.76 -4.62 -5.22
CA ASP A 59 8.00 -5.14 -5.79
C ASP A 59 8.00 -5.37 -7.30
N ASP A 60 6.82 -5.62 -7.89
CA ASP A 60 6.64 -5.84 -9.32
C ASP A 60 6.29 -4.57 -10.10
N GLY A 61 6.37 -3.40 -9.46
CA GLY A 61 6.05 -2.13 -10.06
C GLY A 61 4.57 -1.75 -9.98
N HIS A 62 3.70 -2.58 -9.38
CA HIS A 62 2.34 -2.14 -9.08
C HIS A 62 2.34 -1.02 -8.04
N VAL A 63 1.42 -0.09 -8.23
CA VAL A 63 1.16 1.00 -7.29
C VAL A 63 -0.28 0.91 -6.81
N VAL A 64 -0.49 0.90 -5.50
CA VAL A 64 -1.83 0.80 -4.91
C VAL A 64 -2.18 2.09 -4.19
N LEU A 65 -3.29 2.70 -4.57
CA LEU A 65 -3.81 3.90 -3.91
C LEU A 65 -4.70 3.51 -2.75
N SER A 66 -4.42 4.03 -1.56
CA SER A 66 -5.20 3.75 -0.36
C SER A 66 -5.81 5.04 0.21
N PRO A 67 -7.04 4.96 0.73
CA PRO A 67 -7.67 6.06 1.46
C PRO A 67 -7.25 6.09 2.95
N ILE A 68 -6.42 5.14 3.39
CA ILE A 68 -5.89 5.06 4.74
C ILE A 68 -4.56 5.83 4.82
N GLN A 69 -4.27 6.41 5.99
CA GLN A 69 -3.04 7.16 6.22
C GLN A 69 -1.79 6.25 6.17
N PRO A 70 -0.67 6.71 5.59
CA PRO A 70 0.57 5.92 5.51
C PRO A 70 1.00 5.35 6.87
N GLU A 71 0.91 6.16 7.93
CA GLU A 71 1.32 5.82 9.28
C GLU A 71 0.45 4.70 9.87
N THR A 72 -0.85 4.71 9.56
CA THR A 72 -1.79 3.65 9.98
C THR A 72 -1.47 2.33 9.29
N ILE A 73 -1.10 2.36 8.01
CA ILE A 73 -0.73 1.17 7.25
C ILE A 73 0.60 0.61 7.77
N ALA A 74 1.59 1.48 8.01
CA ALA A 74 2.88 1.11 8.58
C ALA A 74 2.74 0.48 9.97
N HIS A 75 1.93 1.08 10.85
CA HIS A 75 1.64 0.52 12.17
C HIS A 75 0.97 -0.87 12.08
N ARG A 76 0.04 -1.06 11.15
CA ARG A 76 -0.57 -2.39 10.91
C ARG A 76 0.41 -3.42 10.37
N LEU A 77 1.40 -2.98 9.60
CA LEU A 77 2.45 -3.85 9.07
C LEU A 77 3.33 -4.34 10.22
N ASN A 78 3.82 -3.42 11.05
CA ASN A 78 4.73 -3.72 12.16
C ASN A 78 4.05 -4.55 13.26
N ASN A 79 2.83 -4.19 13.69
CA ASN A 79 2.16 -4.88 14.81
C ASN A 79 1.76 -6.33 14.50
N LYS A 80 1.76 -6.74 13.23
CA LYS A 80 1.49 -8.13 12.84
C LYS A 80 2.76 -8.98 12.75
N GLU A 81 3.94 -8.37 12.77
CA GLU A 81 5.20 -9.11 12.86
C GLU A 81 5.40 -9.63 14.30
N ASP A 82 5.01 -8.83 15.30
CA ASP A 82 5.09 -9.18 16.72
C ASP A 82 4.24 -10.41 17.11
N LEU A 83 3.10 -10.65 16.43
CA LEU A 83 2.22 -11.79 16.71
C LEU A 83 2.67 -13.12 16.06
N SER A 84 3.82 -13.11 15.36
CA SER A 84 4.36 -14.31 14.70
C SER A 84 5.69 -14.81 15.27
N GLU A 85 6.22 -14.18 16.33
CA GLU A 85 7.47 -14.60 16.98
C GLU A 85 7.31 -15.29 18.35
N GLU A 86 6.10 -15.39 18.90
CA GLU A 86 5.86 -16.25 20.08
C GLU A 86 5.44 -17.66 19.65
N GLY A 87 6.45 -18.53 19.53
CA GLY A 87 6.30 -19.99 19.59
C GLY A 87 6.32 -20.49 21.03
#